data_AF-A0A916RDC3-F1
#
_entry.id   AF-A0A916RDC3-F1
#
_cell.length_a   1.000
_cell.length_b   1.000
_cell.length_c   1.000
_cell.angle_alpha   90.00
_cell.angle_beta   90.00
_cell.angle_gamma   90.00
#
_symmetry.space_group_name_H-M   'P 1'
#
loop_
_entity.id
_entity.type
_entity.pdbx_description
1 polymer ?
#
loop_
_entity_poly.entity_id
_entity_poly.type
_entity_poly.pdbx_seq_one_letter_code
_entity_poly.pdbx_strand_id
1 'polypeptide(L)'
;MNNRTLATTLLAGASLFALSGAALAQSAIGLAGDKTLVMINAETLSVEGMMEVSGVDMLHGIDRRTADGWVYGIDSENNIVTIDLETGDASVVSTITETIPDGAIASVDFNPVADRLRFMGNDGTNLRINADTGETIVDGELHFDDAGYNAGGDQNTVATAYTNSIGSPDETAMYNIDLDMMALVRQTAPNDGTLSVVGPLGIDAAEAIAFDVYSPEVGENIAYLVANMTLYTVDLETGEATDWGMIDGLDVELRDITFLSMGM
;
A
#
# COMPACT_ATOMS: atom_id res chain seq x y z
N MET A 1 -17.62 -5.38 -73.39
CA MET A 1 -18.68 -4.70 -72.61
C MET A 1 -19.22 -5.74 -71.64
N ASN A 2 -18.62 -5.80 -70.45
CA ASN A 2 -19.22 -5.37 -69.17
C ASN A 2 -19.93 -6.56 -68.50
N ASN A 3 -19.74 -6.91 -67.24
CA ASN A 3 -18.79 -6.54 -66.20
C ASN A 3 -18.92 -7.66 -65.15
N ARG A 4 -17.78 -8.10 -64.62
CA ARG A 4 -17.73 -8.99 -63.44
C ARG A 4 -18.11 -8.16 -62.22
N THR A 5 -18.92 -8.69 -61.33
CA THR A 5 -19.11 -8.12 -60.00
C THR A 5 -18.88 -9.22 -58.97
N LEU A 6 -17.68 -9.20 -58.38
CA LEU A 6 -17.37 -9.92 -57.15
C LEU A 6 -18.14 -9.22 -56.01
N ALA A 7 -18.89 -10.00 -55.23
CA ALA A 7 -19.37 -9.56 -53.93
C ALA A 7 -18.30 -9.90 -52.89
N THR A 8 -17.56 -8.88 -52.46
CA THR A 8 -16.63 -8.95 -51.34
C THR A 8 -17.41 -8.57 -50.09
N THR A 9 -17.82 -9.55 -49.28
CA THR A 9 -18.44 -9.28 -47.99
C THR A 9 -17.32 -9.10 -46.96
N LEU A 10 -17.09 -7.85 -46.55
CA LEU A 10 -16.29 -7.48 -45.40
C LEU A 10 -17.18 -7.69 -44.15
N LEU A 11 -16.84 -8.63 -43.26
CA LEU A 11 -17.31 -8.60 -41.89
C LEU A 11 -16.13 -8.18 -41.00
N ALA A 12 -16.25 -6.98 -40.47
CA ALA A 12 -15.33 -6.39 -39.50
C ALA A 12 -15.69 -6.86 -38.09
N GLY A 13 -14.66 -7.10 -37.28
CA GLY A 13 -14.67 -6.84 -35.83
C GLY A 13 -15.43 -7.82 -34.94
N ALA A 14 -14.72 -8.81 -34.41
CA ALA A 14 -14.99 -9.36 -33.09
C ALA A 14 -13.65 -9.70 -32.43
N SER A 15 -12.92 -8.67 -32.01
CA SER A 15 -11.84 -8.81 -31.04
C SER A 15 -12.48 -8.86 -29.65
N LEU A 16 -12.82 -10.06 -29.20
CA LEU A 16 -13.02 -10.33 -27.78
C LEU A 16 -11.73 -11.00 -27.29
N PHE A 17 -10.74 -10.20 -26.92
CA PHE A 17 -9.74 -10.65 -25.96
C PHE A 17 -10.33 -10.38 -24.57
N ALA A 18 -11.19 -11.27 -24.11
CA ALA A 18 -11.37 -11.42 -22.68
C ALA A 18 -10.12 -12.15 -22.18
N LEU A 19 -9.07 -11.41 -21.80
CA LEU A 19 -8.15 -11.94 -20.79
C LEU A 19 -8.92 -11.92 -19.47
N SER A 20 -9.77 -12.91 -19.25
CA SER A 20 -10.01 -13.36 -17.89
C SER A 20 -8.72 -14.06 -17.46
N GLY A 21 -7.72 -13.28 -17.04
CA GLY A 21 -6.74 -13.82 -16.12
C GLY A 21 -7.55 -14.35 -14.94
N ALA A 22 -7.42 -15.64 -14.63
CA ALA A 22 -7.83 -16.09 -13.31
C ALA A 22 -6.94 -15.30 -12.35
N ALA A 23 -7.48 -14.23 -11.76
CA ALA A 23 -6.87 -13.66 -10.58
C ALA A 23 -6.84 -14.82 -9.59
N LEU A 24 -5.64 -15.28 -9.23
CA LEU A 24 -5.54 -16.15 -8.08
C LEU A 24 -5.97 -15.32 -6.88
N ALA A 25 -6.68 -15.94 -5.94
CA ALA A 25 -7.13 -15.29 -4.72
C ALA A 25 -6.00 -14.47 -4.09
N GLN A 26 -6.08 -13.15 -4.25
CA GLN A 26 -5.07 -12.25 -3.75
C GLN A 26 -5.35 -12.06 -2.25
N SER A 27 -4.48 -12.65 -1.42
CA SER A 27 -4.59 -12.55 0.03
C SER A 27 -3.96 -11.25 0.50
N ALA A 28 -4.65 -10.56 1.41
CA ALA A 28 -4.18 -9.36 2.07
C ALA A 28 -4.31 -9.51 3.59
N ILE A 29 -3.44 -8.82 4.31
CA ILE A 29 -3.49 -8.70 5.77
C ILE A 29 -3.74 -7.23 6.08
N GLY A 30 -4.90 -6.92 6.62
CA GLY A 30 -5.22 -5.59 7.15
C GLY A 30 -4.84 -5.46 8.62
N LEU A 31 -4.45 -4.26 9.05
CA LEU A 31 -4.28 -3.90 10.46
C LEU A 31 -5.47 -3.05 10.92
N ALA A 32 -6.17 -3.53 11.94
CA ALA A 32 -7.29 -2.85 12.58
C ALA A 32 -7.03 -2.64 14.08
N GLY A 33 -7.54 -1.53 14.61
CA GLY A 33 -7.34 -1.14 16.01
C GLY A 33 -5.85 -1.12 16.39
N ASP A 34 -5.52 -1.51 17.62
CA ASP A 34 -4.15 -1.45 18.10
C ASP A 34 -3.25 -2.53 17.51
N LYS A 35 -3.77 -3.76 17.33
CA LYS A 35 -2.97 -4.94 16.97
C LYS A 35 -3.76 -6.11 16.38
N THR A 36 -4.94 -5.86 15.81
CA THR A 36 -5.72 -6.93 15.18
C THR A 36 -5.33 -7.05 13.72
N LEU A 37 -4.91 -8.24 13.29
CA LEU A 37 -4.78 -8.58 11.88
C LEU A 37 -6.10 -9.12 11.34
N VAL A 38 -6.47 -8.68 10.15
CA VAL A 38 -7.64 -9.13 9.40
C VAL A 38 -7.17 -9.78 8.11
N MET A 39 -7.42 -11.08 7.95
CA MET A 39 -7.07 -11.82 6.74
C MET A 39 -8.19 -11.63 5.73
N ILE A 40 -7.85 -11.07 4.57
CA ILE A 40 -8.82 -10.65 3.55
C ILE A 40 -8.51 -11.37 2.25
N ASN A 41 -9.55 -11.91 1.64
CA ASN A 41 -9.52 -12.35 0.26
C ASN A 41 -10.01 -11.21 -0.64
N ALA A 42 -9.09 -10.57 -1.35
CA ALA A 42 -9.40 -9.42 -2.20
C ALA A 42 -10.17 -9.82 -3.48
N GLU A 43 -10.15 -11.10 -3.87
CA GLU A 43 -10.91 -11.59 -5.02
C GLU A 43 -12.39 -11.81 -4.65
N THR A 44 -12.65 -12.43 -3.50
CA THR A 44 -14.02 -12.69 -3.04
C THR A 44 -14.60 -11.58 -2.20
N LEU A 45 -13.82 -10.53 -1.89
CA LEU A 45 -14.17 -9.41 -1.01
C LEU A 45 -14.72 -9.89 0.32
N SER A 46 -13.97 -10.73 1.02
CA SER A 46 -14.42 -11.32 2.29
C SER A 46 -13.30 -11.45 3.30
N VAL A 47 -13.62 -11.22 4.58
CA VAL A 47 -12.76 -11.56 5.71
C VAL A 47 -12.73 -13.08 5.88
N GLU A 48 -11.53 -13.66 5.86
CA GLU A 48 -11.27 -15.10 6.07
C GLU A 48 -10.92 -15.43 7.52
N GLY A 49 -10.50 -14.42 8.30
CA GLY A 49 -10.27 -14.55 9.72
C GLY A 49 -9.75 -13.26 10.34
N MET A 50 -9.68 -13.25 11.67
CA MET A 50 -9.09 -12.18 12.45
C MET A 50 -8.26 -12.77 13.58
N MET A 51 -7.19 -12.09 13.95
CA MET A 51 -6.30 -12.50 15.04
C MET A 51 -5.70 -11.27 15.73
N GLU A 52 -5.59 -11.30 17.05
CA GLU A 52 -4.78 -10.31 17.75
C GLU A 52 -3.32 -10.75 17.79
N VAL A 53 -2.41 -9.81 17.53
CA VAL A 53 -0.97 -10.06 17.65
C VAL A 53 -0.58 -10.18 19.12
N SER A 54 0.09 -11.27 19.46
CA SER A 54 0.60 -11.58 20.78
C SER A 54 2.03 -11.04 20.93
N GLY A 55 2.43 -10.67 22.15
CA GLY A 55 3.79 -10.15 22.42
C GLY A 55 3.98 -8.65 22.22
N VAL A 56 2.96 -7.93 21.74
CA VAL A 56 2.93 -6.46 21.61
C VAL A 56 1.62 -5.88 22.14
N ASP A 57 1.64 -4.60 22.53
CA ASP A 57 0.44 -3.87 22.96
C ASP A 57 -0.24 -3.11 21.81
N MET A 58 0.56 -2.61 20.86
CA MET A 58 0.11 -1.92 19.66
C MET A 58 1.17 -2.08 18.56
N LEU A 59 0.74 -2.06 17.30
CA LEU A 59 1.60 -1.89 16.12
C LEU A 59 1.36 -0.51 15.49
N HIS A 60 2.38 0.23 15.10
CA HIS A 60 2.22 1.47 14.33
C HIS A 60 1.77 1.22 12.88
N GLY A 61 2.20 0.11 12.29
CA GLY A 61 1.84 -0.34 10.95
C GLY A 61 2.39 -1.74 10.69
N ILE A 62 2.05 -2.33 9.54
CA ILE A 62 2.57 -3.61 9.07
C ILE A 62 2.95 -3.55 7.59
N ASP A 63 3.97 -4.31 7.21
CA ASP A 63 4.20 -4.61 5.79
C ASP A 63 4.96 -5.92 5.60
N ARG A 64 4.77 -6.57 4.45
CA ARG A 64 5.49 -7.76 4.03
C ARG A 64 6.81 -7.40 3.36
N ARG A 65 7.91 -7.81 3.98
CA ARG A 65 9.25 -7.65 3.37
C ARG A 65 9.42 -8.60 2.19
N THR A 66 9.67 -8.05 1.01
CA THR A 66 9.86 -8.84 -0.22
C THR A 66 11.01 -9.85 -0.13
N ALA A 67 12.10 -9.50 0.58
CA ALA A 67 13.34 -10.27 0.61
C ALA A 67 13.23 -11.64 1.31
N ASP A 68 12.36 -11.75 2.32
CA ASP A 68 12.18 -12.97 3.12
C ASP A 68 10.72 -13.44 3.19
N GLY A 69 9.77 -12.60 2.80
CA GLY A 69 8.35 -12.88 2.74
C GLY A 69 7.61 -12.80 4.07
N TRP A 70 8.28 -12.41 5.16
CA TRP A 70 7.63 -12.25 6.47
C TRP A 70 6.85 -10.93 6.54
N VAL A 71 5.78 -10.93 7.34
CA VAL A 71 5.10 -9.69 7.74
C VAL A 71 5.82 -9.12 8.94
N TYR A 72 6.20 -7.85 8.83
CA TYR A 72 6.81 -7.07 9.89
C TYR A 72 5.82 -6.04 10.40
N GLY A 73 6.07 -5.54 11.60
CA GLY A 73 5.48 -4.32 12.12
C GLY A 73 6.46 -3.58 13.03
N ILE A 74 6.09 -2.37 13.42
CA ILE A 74 6.80 -1.60 14.45
C ILE A 74 5.86 -1.50 15.65
N ASP A 75 6.25 -1.93 16.84
CA ASP A 75 5.41 -1.82 18.03
C ASP A 75 5.54 -0.46 18.73
N SER A 76 4.66 -0.20 19.70
CA SER A 76 4.68 1.01 20.52
C SER A 76 5.89 1.15 21.46
N GLU A 77 6.70 0.11 21.60
CA GLU A 77 7.97 0.14 22.33
C GLU A 77 9.17 0.41 21.39
N ASN A 78 8.88 0.75 20.13
CA ASN A 78 9.84 1.01 19.05
C ASN A 78 10.66 -0.23 18.66
N ASN A 79 10.11 -1.44 18.84
CA ASN A 79 10.70 -2.65 18.29
C ASN A 79 10.16 -2.90 16.89
N ILE A 80 11.05 -3.32 15.99
CA ILE A 80 10.67 -3.96 14.74
C ILE A 80 10.45 -5.43 15.04
N VAL A 81 9.27 -5.93 14.73
CA VAL A 81 8.87 -7.31 14.98
C VAL A 81 8.50 -8.02 13.68
N THR A 82 8.79 -9.31 13.57
CA THR A 82 8.11 -10.19 12.61
C THR A 82 6.87 -10.79 13.26
N ILE A 83 5.82 -11.05 12.48
CA ILE A 83 4.57 -11.63 12.96
C ILE A 83 4.36 -12.98 12.27
N ASP A 84 4.18 -14.04 13.06
CA ASP A 84 3.75 -15.34 12.56
C ASP A 84 2.24 -15.30 12.24
N LEU A 85 1.87 -15.45 10.97
CA LEU A 85 0.46 -15.37 10.54
C LEU A 85 -0.36 -16.63 10.88
N GLU A 86 0.26 -17.73 11.32
CA GLU A 86 -0.44 -18.93 11.78
C GLU A 86 -0.78 -18.82 13.28
N THR A 87 0.15 -18.30 14.10
CA THR A 87 -0.03 -18.24 15.56
C THR A 87 -0.39 -16.86 16.09
N GLY A 88 0.03 -15.80 15.41
CA GLY A 88 -0.12 -14.40 15.84
C GLY A 88 1.00 -13.90 16.73
N ASP A 89 2.04 -14.69 16.95
CA ASP A 89 3.12 -14.29 17.84
C ASP A 89 4.07 -13.31 17.15
N ALA A 90 4.29 -12.16 17.78
CA ALA A 90 5.33 -11.21 17.39
C ALA A 90 6.69 -11.64 17.96
N SER A 91 7.74 -11.48 17.16
CA SER A 91 9.13 -11.71 17.57
C SER A 91 10.00 -10.50 17.23
N VAL A 92 10.66 -9.94 18.24
CA VAL A 92 11.55 -8.78 18.08
C VAL A 92 12.74 -9.14 17.20
N VAL A 93 12.97 -8.32 16.17
CA VAL A 93 14.11 -8.39 15.27
C VAL A 93 15.17 -7.37 15.69
N SER A 94 14.75 -6.12 15.86
CA SER A 94 15.60 -5.00 16.25
C SER A 94 14.78 -3.91 16.93
N THR A 95 15.44 -2.85 17.40
CA THR A 95 14.82 -1.72 18.10
C THR A 95 15.32 -0.42 17.49
N ILE A 96 14.41 0.54 17.28
CA ILE A 96 14.73 1.89 16.78
C ILE A 96 14.70 2.91 17.92
N THR A 97 15.40 4.03 17.73
CA THR A 97 15.43 5.13 18.71
C THR A 97 14.71 6.37 18.24
N GLU A 98 14.70 6.60 16.93
CA GLU A 98 13.91 7.66 16.31
C GLU A 98 12.54 7.07 15.97
N THR A 99 11.49 7.82 16.29
CA THR A 99 10.11 7.35 16.13
C THR A 99 9.20 8.51 15.76
N ILE A 100 7.95 8.19 15.50
CA ILE A 100 6.89 9.14 15.23
C ILE A 100 6.28 9.61 16.56
N PRO A 101 5.87 10.88 16.71
CA PRO A 101 5.22 11.36 17.91
C PRO A 101 3.93 10.61 18.26
N ASP A 102 3.67 10.46 19.57
CA ASP A 102 2.43 9.87 20.07
C ASP A 102 1.19 10.55 19.49
N GLY A 103 0.25 9.74 18.98
CA GLY A 103 -1.02 10.21 18.43
C GLY A 103 -0.98 10.65 16.97
N ALA A 104 0.20 10.70 16.34
CA ALA A 104 0.27 10.82 14.88
C ALA A 104 -0.15 9.50 14.22
N ILE A 105 -0.74 9.60 13.03
CA ILE A 105 -1.06 8.45 12.20
C ILE A 105 0.23 8.02 11.51
N ALA A 106 0.58 6.76 11.71
CA ALA A 106 1.80 6.18 11.18
C ALA A 106 1.51 5.25 9.99
N SER A 107 2.48 5.13 9.10
CA SER A 107 2.50 4.17 8.00
C SER A 107 3.87 3.52 7.88
N VAL A 108 3.91 2.25 7.46
CA VAL A 108 5.14 1.50 7.23
C VAL A 108 5.09 0.80 5.89
N ASP A 109 6.23 0.69 5.19
CA ASP A 109 6.30 -0.07 3.93
C ASP A 109 7.75 -0.39 3.57
N PHE A 110 8.02 -1.57 3.00
CA PHE A 110 9.35 -1.96 2.54
C PHE A 110 9.62 -1.49 1.13
N ASN A 111 10.76 -0.80 0.95
CA ASN A 111 11.31 -0.62 -0.38
C ASN A 111 12.01 -1.92 -0.86
N PRO A 112 11.52 -2.60 -1.91
CA PRO A 112 12.11 -3.86 -2.38
C PRO A 112 13.49 -3.71 -3.05
N VAL A 113 13.88 -2.51 -3.50
CA VAL A 113 15.22 -2.25 -4.07
C VAL A 113 16.24 -2.02 -2.96
N ALA A 114 15.90 -1.15 -2.01
CA ALA A 114 16.81 -0.76 -0.93
C ALA A 114 16.84 -1.79 0.21
N ASP A 115 15.81 -2.63 0.28
CA ASP A 115 15.51 -3.52 1.41
C ASP A 115 15.53 -2.74 2.73
N ARG A 116 14.75 -1.66 2.75
CA ARG A 116 14.62 -0.74 3.89
C ARG A 116 13.17 -0.51 4.19
N LEU A 117 12.84 -0.50 5.47
CA LEU A 117 11.53 -0.12 5.96
C LEU A 117 11.45 1.41 5.96
N ARG A 118 10.41 1.96 5.33
CA ARG A 118 10.00 3.33 5.56
C ARG A 118 9.05 3.35 6.75
N PHE A 119 9.21 4.32 7.64
CA PHE A 119 8.29 4.61 8.73
C PHE A 119 7.97 6.11 8.71
N MET A 120 6.72 6.47 8.42
CA MET A 120 6.32 7.87 8.25
C MET A 120 5.10 8.22 9.09
N GLY A 121 5.08 9.47 9.54
CA GLY A 121 3.97 10.05 10.28
C GLY A 121 3.25 11.11 9.48
N ASN A 122 1.96 11.24 9.71
CA ASN A 122 1.16 12.32 9.12
C ASN A 122 1.56 13.72 9.64
N ASP A 123 2.41 13.80 10.66
CA ASP A 123 3.08 15.01 11.13
C ASP A 123 4.24 15.47 10.23
N GLY A 124 4.65 14.64 9.27
CA GLY A 124 5.74 14.89 8.34
C GLY A 124 7.03 14.17 8.68
N THR A 125 7.06 13.40 9.77
CA THR A 125 8.17 12.51 10.11
C THR A 125 8.40 11.50 8.97
N ASN A 126 9.67 11.34 8.57
CA ASN A 126 10.06 10.48 7.45
C ASN A 126 11.35 9.72 7.79
N LEU A 127 11.21 8.44 8.16
CA LEU A 127 12.32 7.61 8.64
C LEU A 127 12.61 6.47 7.68
N ARG A 128 13.89 6.21 7.44
CA ARG A 128 14.35 5.06 6.67
C ARG A 128 15.19 4.14 7.54
N ILE A 129 14.76 2.89 7.64
CA ILE A 129 15.22 1.99 8.68
C ILE A 129 15.76 0.70 8.06
N ASN A 130 16.92 0.25 8.56
CA ASN A 130 17.38 -1.11 8.35
C ASN A 130 16.69 -2.04 9.35
N ALA A 131 15.75 -2.86 8.87
CA ALA A 131 14.95 -3.73 9.73
C ALA A 131 15.78 -4.72 10.57
N ASP A 132 16.91 -5.19 10.03
CA ASP A 132 17.75 -6.19 10.70
C ASP A 132 18.56 -5.61 11.85
N THR A 133 18.85 -4.30 11.82
CA THR A 133 19.74 -3.65 12.79
C THR A 133 19.08 -2.55 13.62
N GLY A 134 17.92 -2.04 13.19
CA GLY A 134 17.26 -0.86 13.77
C GLY A 134 17.96 0.46 13.42
N GLU A 135 19.01 0.43 12.59
CA GLU A 135 19.70 1.66 12.15
C GLU A 135 18.70 2.54 11.40
N THR A 136 18.47 3.73 11.95
CA THR A 136 17.45 4.66 11.47
C THR A 136 18.11 5.92 10.93
N ILE A 137 17.70 6.31 9.73
CA ILE A 137 18.05 7.59 9.10
C ILE A 137 16.79 8.46 9.13
N VAL A 138 16.93 9.66 9.71
CA VAL A 138 15.92 10.72 9.61
C VAL A 138 16.14 11.43 8.29
N ASP A 139 15.24 11.22 7.33
CA ASP A 139 15.23 11.89 6.03
C ASP A 139 14.53 13.27 6.16
N GLY A 140 14.40 14.02 5.06
CA GLY A 140 13.71 15.32 5.06
C GLY A 140 12.23 15.19 5.42
N GLU A 141 11.71 16.20 6.15
CA GLU A 141 10.29 16.29 6.51
C GLU A 141 9.41 16.36 5.26
N LEU A 142 8.24 15.70 5.33
CA LEU A 142 7.29 15.69 4.22
C LEU A 142 6.80 17.09 3.90
N HIS A 143 6.90 17.49 2.64
CA HIS A 143 6.44 18.78 2.15
C HIS A 143 6.07 18.70 0.66
N PHE A 144 5.09 19.50 0.23
CA PHE A 144 4.79 19.63 -1.19
C PHE A 144 5.87 20.43 -1.92
N ASP A 145 6.17 20.00 -3.14
CA ASP A 145 7.09 20.70 -4.05
C ASP A 145 6.70 22.19 -4.18
N ASP A 146 7.69 23.08 -3.98
CA ASP A 146 7.53 24.54 -4.06
C ASP A 146 7.02 25.02 -5.44
N ALA A 147 7.22 24.24 -6.49
CA ALA A 147 6.75 24.53 -7.84
C ALA A 147 5.47 23.74 -8.21
N GLY A 148 5.00 22.87 -7.33
CA GLY A 148 3.91 21.94 -7.57
C GLY A 148 2.52 22.46 -7.23
N TYR A 149 1.53 21.61 -7.46
CA TYR A 149 0.19 21.81 -6.89
C TYR A 149 0.27 21.63 -5.36
N ASN A 150 -0.46 22.44 -4.62
CA ASN A 150 -0.41 22.54 -3.15
C ASN A 150 0.94 23.03 -2.56
N ALA A 151 1.75 23.75 -3.35
CA ALA A 151 2.99 24.38 -2.85
C ALA A 151 2.73 25.24 -1.60
N GLY A 152 3.48 24.97 -0.53
CA GLY A 152 3.34 25.64 0.77
C GLY A 152 2.08 25.26 1.57
N GLY A 153 1.30 24.29 1.10
CA GLY A 153 0.22 23.67 1.86
C GLY A 153 0.77 22.64 2.86
N ASP A 154 -0.01 22.39 3.91
CA ASP A 154 0.29 21.32 4.87
C ASP A 154 -0.01 19.96 4.22
N GLN A 155 0.77 18.94 4.58
CA GLN A 155 0.53 17.55 4.19
C GLN A 155 -0.15 16.78 5.33
N ASN A 156 -0.95 15.78 4.99
CA ASN A 156 -1.54 14.84 5.94
C ASN A 156 -1.45 13.41 5.39
N THR A 157 -0.21 12.92 5.24
CA THR A 157 0.09 11.59 4.70
C THR A 157 -0.23 10.50 5.72
N VAL A 158 -1.20 9.63 5.42
CA VAL A 158 -1.68 8.59 6.36
C VAL A 158 -1.35 7.17 5.95
N ALA A 159 -0.97 6.95 4.69
CA ALA A 159 -0.58 5.64 4.18
C ALA A 159 0.54 5.78 3.15
N THR A 160 1.35 4.73 2.98
CA THR A 160 2.51 4.71 2.09
C THR A 160 2.68 3.36 1.44
N ALA A 161 3.11 3.32 0.18
CA ALA A 161 3.44 2.08 -0.50
C ALA A 161 4.51 2.28 -1.59
N TYR A 162 5.42 1.32 -1.73
CA TYR A 162 6.35 1.22 -2.85
C TYR A 162 5.80 0.34 -3.97
N THR A 163 6.08 0.70 -5.22
CA THR A 163 5.83 -0.16 -6.39
C THR A 163 6.87 -1.28 -6.49
N ASN A 164 6.59 -2.30 -7.29
CA ASN A 164 7.48 -3.43 -7.58
C ASN A 164 7.81 -4.27 -6.34
N SER A 165 6.83 -4.50 -5.46
CA SER A 165 6.94 -5.27 -4.20
C SER A 165 7.09 -6.78 -4.43
N ILE A 166 7.98 -7.17 -5.35
CA ILE A 166 8.26 -8.55 -5.75
C ILE A 166 9.71 -8.73 -6.21
N GLY A 167 10.33 -9.85 -5.79
CA GLY A 167 11.65 -10.27 -6.26
C GLY A 167 12.76 -9.27 -5.90
N SER A 168 13.50 -8.82 -6.93
CA SER A 168 14.60 -7.87 -6.79
C SER A 168 14.55 -6.90 -7.96
N PRO A 169 13.63 -5.92 -7.94
CA PRO A 169 13.46 -4.98 -9.03
C PRO A 169 14.66 -4.02 -9.13
N ASP A 170 14.84 -3.39 -10.29
CA ASP A 170 15.88 -2.37 -10.48
C ASP A 170 15.49 -1.01 -9.89
N GLU A 171 14.19 -0.71 -9.83
CA GLU A 171 13.65 0.56 -9.36
C GLU A 171 12.31 0.41 -8.64
N THR A 172 12.01 1.40 -7.79
CA THR A 172 10.74 1.57 -7.09
C THR A 172 10.29 3.03 -7.23
N ALA A 173 8.98 3.24 -7.23
CA ALA A 173 8.35 4.53 -6.98
C ALA A 173 7.58 4.45 -5.66
N MET A 174 7.40 5.60 -5.00
CA MET A 174 6.73 5.68 -3.71
C MET A 174 5.50 6.57 -3.79
N TYR A 175 4.40 6.05 -3.30
CA TYR A 175 3.12 6.74 -3.27
C TYR A 175 2.57 6.82 -1.86
N ASN A 176 1.75 7.84 -1.64
CA ASN A 176 1.09 8.12 -0.38
C ASN A 176 -0.35 8.52 -0.59
N ILE A 177 -1.12 8.40 0.49
CA ILE A 177 -2.46 8.97 0.57
C ILE A 177 -2.44 10.19 1.48
N ASP A 178 -2.83 11.34 0.94
CA ASP A 178 -3.11 12.54 1.73
C ASP A 178 -4.60 12.54 2.12
N LEU A 179 -4.88 12.50 3.42
CA LEU A 179 -6.25 12.34 3.94
C LEU A 179 -7.06 13.64 3.84
N ASP A 180 -6.42 14.81 3.94
CA ASP A 180 -7.12 16.10 3.87
C ASP A 180 -7.54 16.42 2.43
N MET A 181 -6.66 16.09 1.47
CA MET A 181 -6.93 16.26 0.05
C MET A 181 -7.75 15.13 -0.55
N MET A 182 -7.86 13.99 0.14
CA MET A 182 -8.37 12.72 -0.41
C MET A 182 -7.73 12.44 -1.77
N ALA A 183 -6.40 12.45 -1.81
CA ALA A 183 -5.62 12.39 -3.04
C ALA A 183 -4.48 11.38 -2.95
N LEU A 184 -4.19 10.75 -4.09
CA LEU A 184 -2.92 10.07 -4.29
C LEU A 184 -1.83 11.13 -4.50
N VAL A 185 -0.74 10.99 -3.75
CA VAL A 185 0.46 11.81 -3.93
C VAL A 185 1.67 10.90 -4.12
N ARG A 186 2.70 11.41 -4.79
CA ARG A 186 3.94 10.68 -5.05
C ARG A 186 5.08 11.38 -4.33
N GLN A 187 5.94 10.63 -3.62
CA GLN A 187 7.22 11.17 -3.19
C GLN A 187 8.19 11.16 -4.37
N THR A 188 8.47 12.34 -4.94
CA THR A 188 9.38 12.47 -6.10
C THR A 188 10.84 12.46 -5.67
N ALA A 189 11.12 12.89 -4.44
CA ALA A 189 12.42 12.77 -3.79
C ALA A 189 12.23 12.24 -2.35
N PRO A 190 12.07 10.91 -2.17
CA PRO A 190 11.70 10.32 -0.87
C PRO A 190 12.62 10.69 0.30
N ASN A 191 13.93 10.84 0.06
CA ASN A 191 14.88 11.19 1.12
C ASN A 191 14.90 12.70 1.44
N ASP A 192 14.37 13.54 0.56
CA ASP A 192 14.19 14.97 0.82
C ASP A 192 12.78 15.26 1.37
N GLY A 193 11.84 14.31 1.29
CA GLY A 193 10.45 14.44 1.73
C GLY A 193 9.52 15.11 0.72
N THR A 194 9.98 15.36 -0.50
CA THR A 194 9.21 16.12 -1.50
C THR A 194 8.04 15.33 -2.08
N LEU A 195 6.84 15.87 -1.95
CA LEU A 195 5.57 15.36 -2.43
C LEU A 195 5.11 16.10 -3.69
N SER A 196 4.56 15.35 -4.64
CA SER A 196 3.82 15.88 -5.78
C SER A 196 2.44 15.24 -5.84
N VAL A 197 1.40 16.04 -6.03
CA VAL A 197 0.02 15.54 -6.12
C VAL A 197 -0.18 14.86 -7.47
N VAL A 198 -0.66 13.61 -7.45
CA VAL A 198 -1.02 12.87 -8.66
C VAL A 198 -2.44 13.23 -9.06
N GLY A 199 -3.39 13.06 -8.15
CA GLY A 199 -4.77 13.46 -8.36
C GLY A 199 -5.73 12.98 -7.27
N PRO A 200 -6.98 13.45 -7.32
CA PRO A 200 -7.98 13.10 -6.32
C PRO A 200 -8.41 11.63 -6.44
N LEU A 201 -8.65 10.99 -5.30
CA LEU A 201 -9.16 9.61 -5.23
C LEU A 201 -10.58 9.49 -5.77
N GLY A 202 -11.38 10.56 -5.69
CA GLY A 202 -12.82 10.50 -5.97
C GLY A 202 -13.64 9.87 -4.84
N ILE A 203 -13.04 9.69 -3.66
CA ILE A 203 -13.70 9.28 -2.42
C ILE A 203 -14.00 10.55 -1.61
N ASP A 204 -15.25 10.72 -1.15
CA ASP A 204 -15.70 11.96 -0.50
C ASP A 204 -14.96 12.24 0.83
N ALA A 205 -14.88 11.23 1.70
CA ALA A 205 -14.17 11.28 2.99
C ALA A 205 -13.99 9.85 3.54
N ALA A 206 -13.02 9.67 4.43
CA ALA A 206 -12.82 8.45 5.23
C ALA A 206 -12.18 8.83 6.58
N GLU A 207 -12.42 8.03 7.63
CA GLU A 207 -11.77 8.22 8.94
C GLU A 207 -10.38 7.57 8.96
N ALA A 208 -10.25 6.41 8.31
CA ALA A 208 -8.97 5.73 8.07
C ALA A 208 -8.90 5.21 6.62
N ILE A 209 -7.67 5.13 6.13
CA ILE A 209 -7.36 4.58 4.80
C ILE A 209 -6.19 3.62 4.95
N ALA A 210 -6.34 2.40 4.44
CA ALA A 210 -5.25 1.46 4.23
C ALA A 210 -4.89 1.43 2.74
N PHE A 211 -3.61 1.39 2.41
CA PHE A 211 -3.14 1.45 1.02
C PHE A 211 -1.86 0.64 0.85
N ASP A 212 -1.79 -0.17 -0.21
CA ASP A 212 -0.60 -0.93 -0.58
C ASP A 212 -0.55 -1.13 -2.11
N VAL A 213 0.64 -1.35 -2.65
CA VAL A 213 0.87 -1.68 -4.06
C VAL A 213 1.36 -3.12 -4.17
N TYR A 214 0.47 -3.97 -4.65
CA TYR A 214 0.80 -5.34 -5.01
C TYR A 214 1.45 -5.42 -6.39
N SER A 215 2.48 -6.24 -6.55
CA SER A 215 3.14 -6.49 -7.83
C SER A 215 3.14 -7.98 -8.18
N PRO A 216 2.36 -8.43 -9.18
CA PRO A 216 2.40 -9.82 -9.63
C PRO A 216 3.70 -10.17 -10.36
N GLU A 217 4.31 -9.20 -11.03
CA GLU A 217 5.63 -9.28 -11.65
C GLU A 217 6.30 -7.90 -11.68
N VAL A 218 7.61 -7.86 -11.90
CA VAL A 218 8.37 -6.60 -11.95
C VAL A 218 7.84 -5.73 -13.09
N GLY A 219 7.44 -4.50 -12.76
CA GLY A 219 6.86 -3.53 -13.69
C GLY A 219 5.34 -3.57 -13.77
N GLU A 220 4.69 -4.60 -13.22
CA GLU A 220 3.23 -4.64 -13.07
C GLU A 220 2.85 -4.29 -11.63
N ASN A 221 1.96 -3.30 -11.48
CA ASN A 221 1.60 -2.75 -10.17
C ASN A 221 0.08 -2.57 -10.09
N ILE A 222 -0.50 -3.06 -9.00
CA ILE A 222 -1.91 -2.92 -8.67
C ILE A 222 -1.97 -2.24 -7.31
N ALA A 223 -2.35 -0.96 -7.30
CA ALA A 223 -2.51 -0.21 -6.07
C ALA A 223 -3.90 -0.47 -5.50
N TYR A 224 -3.95 -0.99 -4.29
CA TYR A 224 -5.17 -1.27 -3.57
C TYR A 224 -5.36 -0.27 -2.44
N LEU A 225 -6.61 0.10 -2.20
CA LEU A 225 -6.99 1.01 -1.14
C LEU A 225 -8.22 0.46 -0.44
N VAL A 226 -8.25 0.49 0.89
CA VAL A 226 -9.45 0.22 1.68
C VAL A 226 -9.85 1.48 2.43
N ALA A 227 -11.09 1.91 2.20
CA ALA A 227 -11.71 3.04 2.89
C ALA A 227 -13.21 2.76 3.06
N ASN A 228 -13.81 3.17 4.18
CA ASN A 228 -15.24 2.95 4.44
C ASN A 228 -15.68 1.47 4.24
N MET A 229 -14.81 0.54 4.62
CA MET A 229 -14.95 -0.92 4.49
C MET A 229 -15.03 -1.44 3.04
N THR A 230 -14.74 -0.59 2.07
CA THR A 230 -14.77 -0.89 0.64
C THR A 230 -13.36 -1.04 0.10
N LEU A 231 -13.14 -2.08 -0.70
CA LEU A 231 -11.91 -2.23 -1.47
C LEU A 231 -12.00 -1.42 -2.77
N TYR A 232 -10.92 -0.72 -3.08
CA TYR A 232 -10.72 0.02 -4.31
C TYR A 232 -9.41 -0.41 -4.96
N THR A 233 -9.32 -0.23 -6.28
CA THR A 233 -8.04 -0.08 -6.96
C THR A 233 -7.79 1.39 -7.28
N VAL A 234 -6.55 1.85 -7.17
CA VAL A 234 -6.17 3.24 -7.48
C VAL A 234 -5.31 3.27 -8.73
N ASP A 235 -5.64 4.15 -9.66
CA ASP A 235 -4.79 4.41 -10.82
C ASP A 235 -3.60 5.29 -10.40
N LEU A 236 -2.37 4.75 -10.52
CA LEU A 236 -1.16 5.44 -10.06
C LEU A 236 -0.74 6.64 -10.95
N GLU A 237 -1.33 6.82 -12.13
CA GLU A 237 -1.04 7.94 -13.02
C GLU A 237 -1.99 9.13 -12.80
N THR A 238 -3.24 8.84 -12.41
CA THR A 238 -4.32 9.83 -12.30
C THR A 238 -4.80 10.04 -10.87
N GLY A 239 -4.54 9.09 -9.97
CA GLY A 239 -5.03 9.05 -8.61
C GLY A 239 -6.47 8.55 -8.47
N GLU A 240 -7.19 8.26 -9.56
CA GLU A 240 -8.62 7.90 -9.49
C GLU A 240 -8.81 6.50 -8.85
N ALA A 241 -9.67 6.41 -7.84
CA ALA A 241 -10.04 5.15 -7.21
C ALA A 241 -11.26 4.52 -7.91
N THR A 242 -11.19 3.23 -8.20
CA THR A 242 -12.29 2.41 -8.73
C THR A 242 -12.81 1.50 -7.62
N ASP A 243 -14.10 1.59 -7.34
CA ASP A 243 -14.81 0.78 -6.32
C ASP A 243 -14.96 -0.68 -6.78
N TRP A 244 -14.51 -1.63 -5.96
CA TRP A 244 -14.72 -3.06 -6.17
C TRP A 244 -15.85 -3.62 -5.31
N GLY A 245 -16.11 -3.02 -4.16
CA GLY A 245 -17.20 -3.35 -3.26
C GLY A 245 -16.78 -3.44 -1.80
N MET A 246 -17.78 -3.43 -0.92
CA MET A 246 -17.60 -3.67 0.51
C MET A 246 -17.02 -5.06 0.77
N ILE A 247 -16.08 -5.14 1.70
CA ILE A 247 -15.48 -6.39 2.16
C ILE A 247 -16.45 -7.04 3.15
N ASP A 248 -17.04 -8.17 2.78
CA ASP A 248 -17.97 -8.92 3.61
C ASP A 248 -17.29 -9.41 4.90
N GLY A 249 -17.95 -9.21 6.04
CA GLY A 249 -17.42 -9.53 7.36
C GLY A 249 -16.41 -8.53 7.93
N LEU A 250 -16.06 -7.44 7.22
CA LEU A 250 -15.26 -6.36 7.77
C LEU A 250 -16.15 -5.36 8.51
N ASP A 251 -16.03 -5.31 9.84
CA ASP A 251 -16.81 -4.43 10.72
C ASP A 251 -15.94 -3.44 11.51
N VAL A 252 -14.65 -3.37 11.18
CA VAL A 252 -13.65 -2.45 11.74
C VAL A 252 -12.86 -1.78 10.62
N GLU A 253 -12.48 -0.53 10.84
CA GLU A 253 -11.65 0.19 9.88
C GLU A 253 -10.23 -0.38 9.85
N LEU A 254 -9.69 -0.47 8.64
CA LEU A 254 -8.28 -0.78 8.42
C LEU A 254 -7.51 0.54 8.35
N ARG A 255 -6.40 0.60 9.08
CA ARG A 255 -5.45 1.72 9.02
C ARG A 255 -4.16 1.36 8.30
N ASP A 256 -3.96 0.09 8.01
CA ASP A 256 -2.84 -0.41 7.21
C ASP A 256 -3.24 -1.70 6.51
N ILE A 257 -2.57 -2.05 5.41
CA ILE A 257 -2.79 -3.29 4.68
C ILE A 257 -1.51 -3.69 3.97
N THR A 258 -1.24 -5.00 3.87
CA THR A 258 -0.16 -5.53 3.03
C THR A 258 -0.65 -6.73 2.24
N PHE A 259 -0.19 -6.86 1.00
CA PHE A 259 -0.56 -7.93 0.11
C PHE A 259 0.49 -9.06 0.09
N LEU A 260 0.00 -10.28 0.26
CA LEU A 260 0.87 -11.46 0.24
C LEU A 260 1.13 -11.88 -1.20
N SER A 261 2.39 -11.95 -1.62
CA SER A 261 2.71 -12.61 -2.89
C SER A 261 2.52 -14.12 -2.73
N MET A 262 1.73 -14.76 -3.59
CA MET A 262 1.70 -16.22 -3.63
C MET A 262 3.11 -16.74 -3.94
N GLY A 263 3.58 -17.69 -3.12
CA GLY A 263 4.88 -18.31 -3.34
C GLY A 263 5.00 -18.86 -4.76
N MET A 264 6.17 -18.65 -5.36
CA MET A 264 6.57 -19.31 -6.60
C MET A 264 6.66 -20.84 -6.42
#